data_AF-A0AAN8YA60-F1
#
_entry.id   AF-A0AAN8YA60-F1
#
_cell.length_a   1.000
_cell.length_b   1.000
_cell.length_c   1.000
_cell.angle_alpha   90.00
_cell.angle_beta   90.00
_cell.angle_gamma   90.00
#
_symmetry.space_group_name_H-M   'P 1'
#
loop_
_entity.id
_entity.type
_entity.pdbx_description
1 polymer ?
#
loop_
_entity_poly.entity_id
_entity_poly.type
_entity_poly.pdbx_seq_one_letter_code
_entity_poly.pdbx_strand_id
1 'polypeptide(L)'
;MLPKTKLKPFFWDKVLANPDHSMVWLEIKAGLFQFNAEMMDSLFGYIPGDQGKDDRRKVSSSFDQTSQYIQIIDPKRSQNLAILLEALNVTTEEVYDALEEGNELPPELRRPLLKMAPTTDEELKLRVFAGDISQLGPTERLLKSMVAFPFAFKWMEAANSDYLLDTFLSSEEVSSIKESFATLEVASKELRNSTLPETS
;
A
#
# COMPACT_ATOMS: atom_id res chain seq x y z
N MET A 1 -38.24 25.47 -4.87
CA MET A 1 -37.57 25.53 -6.19
C MET A 1 -36.73 24.26 -6.33
N LEU A 2 -36.92 23.49 -7.41
CA LEU A 2 -36.11 22.29 -7.67
C LEU A 2 -34.71 22.70 -8.17
N PRO A 3 -33.64 22.00 -7.76
CA PRO A 3 -32.28 22.25 -8.28
C PRO A 3 -32.22 21.91 -9.77
N LYS A 4 -31.57 22.79 -10.55
CA LYS A 4 -31.57 22.80 -12.02
C LYS A 4 -30.52 21.89 -12.68
N THR A 5 -29.73 21.16 -11.90
CA THR A 5 -28.62 20.33 -12.40
C THR A 5 -28.48 19.05 -11.58
N LYS A 6 -28.25 17.91 -12.25
CA LYS A 6 -28.03 16.62 -11.60
C LYS A 6 -26.62 16.60 -11.01
N LEU A 7 -26.51 16.69 -9.69
CA LEU A 7 -25.25 16.49 -8.97
C LEU A 7 -24.89 14.99 -8.95
N LYS A 8 -23.58 14.70 -8.93
CA LYS A 8 -23.07 13.32 -8.83
C LYS A 8 -23.62 12.70 -7.52
N PRO A 9 -24.23 11.51 -7.58
CA PRO A 9 -24.81 10.88 -6.40
C PRO A 9 -23.72 10.58 -5.39
N PHE A 10 -23.96 10.99 -4.15
CA PHE A 10 -23.08 10.75 -3.03
C PHE A 10 -23.46 9.40 -2.42
N PHE A 11 -22.55 8.43 -2.47
CA PHE A 11 -22.79 7.04 -2.08
C PHE A 11 -22.67 6.86 -0.55
N TRP A 12 -23.57 7.49 0.18
CA TRP A 12 -23.64 7.38 1.64
C TRP A 12 -24.78 6.45 2.05
N ASP A 13 -24.49 5.54 2.99
CA ASP A 13 -25.53 4.78 3.69
C ASP A 13 -26.29 5.71 4.63
N LYS A 14 -27.57 5.92 4.32
CA LYS A 14 -28.44 6.79 5.09
C LYS A 14 -28.81 6.13 6.41
N VAL A 15 -28.29 6.65 7.51
CA VAL A 15 -28.64 6.17 8.85
C VAL A 15 -30.02 6.72 9.24
N LEU A 16 -30.94 5.84 9.68
CA LEU A 16 -32.24 6.22 10.21
C LEU A 16 -32.06 6.91 11.57
N ALA A 17 -32.62 8.10 11.73
CA ALA A 17 -32.64 8.78 13.02
C ALA A 17 -33.59 8.03 13.95
N ASN A 18 -33.03 7.34 14.97
CA ASN A 18 -33.81 6.70 16.01
C ASN A 18 -33.96 7.69 17.19
N PRO A 19 -35.18 8.10 17.57
CA PRO A 19 -35.39 9.16 18.56
C PRO A 19 -34.96 8.78 19.99
N ASP A 20 -34.68 7.50 20.26
CA ASP A 20 -34.30 7.00 21.60
C ASP A 20 -32.79 7.04 21.88
N HIS A 21 -31.97 7.43 20.89
CA HIS A 21 -30.52 7.57 21.05
C HIS A 21 -30.05 8.97 20.65
N SER A 22 -29.32 9.62 21.56
CA SER A 22 -28.63 10.88 21.26
C SER A 22 -27.57 10.60 20.18
N MET A 23 -27.86 11.02 18.95
CA MET A 23 -26.95 10.96 17.81
C MET A 23 -26.48 12.37 17.49
N VAL A 24 -25.24 12.51 17.03
CA VAL A 24 -24.65 13.81 16.61
C VAL A 24 -25.54 14.54 15.58
N TRP A 25 -26.35 13.80 14.81
CA TRP A 25 -27.33 14.35 13.87
C TRP A 25 -28.45 15.19 14.53
N LEU A 26 -28.76 14.97 15.81
CA LEU A 26 -29.75 15.77 16.56
C LEU A 26 -29.20 17.16 16.94
N GLU A 27 -27.88 17.32 17.03
CA GLU A 27 -27.22 18.60 17.32
C GLU A 27 -27.05 19.48 16.07
N ILE A 28 -27.17 18.88 14.88
CA ILE A 28 -27.05 19.58 13.60
C ILE A 28 -28.36 20.32 13.30
N LYS A 29 -28.41 21.61 13.64
CA LYS A 29 -29.53 22.49 13.28
C LYS A 29 -29.49 22.87 11.80
N ALA A 30 -30.53 22.49 11.07
CA ALA A 30 -30.78 22.92 9.69
C ALA A 30 -31.03 24.44 9.65
N GLY A 31 -29.94 25.21 9.51
CA GLY A 31 -30.00 26.68 9.47
C GLY A 31 -28.71 27.37 9.91
N LEU A 32 -27.76 26.66 10.53
CA LEU A 32 -26.46 27.24 10.91
C LEU A 32 -25.43 27.25 9.77
N PHE A 33 -25.68 26.49 8.70
CA PHE A 33 -24.78 26.35 7.58
C PHE A 33 -25.19 27.29 6.45
N GLN A 34 -24.41 28.36 6.26
CA GLN A 34 -24.51 29.20 5.09
C GLN A 34 -23.72 28.54 3.97
N PHE A 35 -24.45 28.00 2.99
CA PHE A 35 -23.86 27.22 1.92
C PHE A 35 -23.86 28.01 0.61
N ASN A 36 -22.68 28.16 0.00
CA ASN A 36 -22.56 28.82 -1.30
C ASN A 36 -22.84 27.82 -2.43
N ALA A 37 -24.08 27.85 -2.92
CA ALA A 37 -24.54 26.97 -3.99
C ALA A 37 -23.76 27.15 -5.31
N GLU A 38 -23.33 28.37 -5.65
CA GLU A 38 -22.55 28.63 -6.86
C GLU A 38 -21.16 27.99 -6.82
N MET A 39 -20.52 28.00 -5.64
CA MET A 39 -19.23 27.34 -5.47
C MET A 39 -19.33 25.82 -5.61
N MET A 40 -20.39 25.21 -5.07
CA MET A 40 -20.59 23.76 -5.22
C MET A 40 -21.04 23.36 -6.62
N ASP A 41 -21.85 24.18 -7.30
CA ASP A 41 -22.18 23.95 -8.71
C ASP A 41 -20.93 24.10 -9.60
N SER A 42 -19.98 24.98 -9.24
CA SER A 42 -18.70 25.10 -9.95
C SER A 42 -17.76 23.91 -9.70
N LEU A 43 -17.66 23.44 -8.46
CA LEU A 43 -16.73 22.36 -8.08
C LEU A 43 -17.27 20.95 -8.36
N PHE A 44 -18.59 20.76 -8.27
CA PHE A 44 -19.24 19.44 -8.32
C PHE A 44 -20.40 19.37 -9.32
N GLY A 45 -20.67 20.45 -10.06
CA GLY A 45 -21.68 20.48 -11.11
C GLY A 45 -21.29 19.61 -12.30
N TYR A 46 -22.27 18.85 -12.80
CA TYR A 46 -22.12 18.03 -13.99
C TYR A 46 -22.26 18.91 -15.24
N ILE A 47 -21.17 19.14 -15.99
CA ILE A 47 -21.21 19.81 -17.30
C ILE A 47 -21.64 18.75 -18.34
N PRO A 48 -22.87 18.79 -18.89
CA PRO A 48 -23.28 17.83 -19.91
C PRO A 48 -22.84 18.35 -21.27
N GLY A 49 -21.78 17.75 -21.80
CA GLY A 49 -21.43 17.83 -23.22
C GLY A 49 -20.57 19.02 -23.61
N ASP A 50 -19.26 18.82 -23.57
CA ASP A 50 -18.48 19.20 -24.74
C ASP A 50 -17.62 18.00 -25.16
N GLN A 51 -17.81 17.59 -26.41
CA GLN A 51 -16.96 16.64 -27.09
C GLN A 51 -15.65 17.36 -27.41
N GLY A 52 -14.78 17.48 -26.41
CA GLY A 52 -13.59 18.32 -26.46
C GLY A 52 -12.50 17.78 -27.38
N LYS A 53 -12.52 18.22 -28.64
CA LYS A 53 -11.30 18.64 -29.34
C LYS A 53 -10.86 19.97 -28.71
N ASP A 54 -9.68 19.93 -28.09
CA ASP A 54 -8.65 20.98 -28.09
C ASP A 54 -9.06 22.42 -27.71
N ASP A 55 -8.74 22.85 -26.48
CA ASP A 55 -7.90 24.04 -26.18
C ASP A 55 -7.89 24.24 -24.63
N ARG A 56 -6.89 23.65 -23.95
CA ARG A 56 -6.69 23.82 -22.49
C ARG A 56 -6.03 25.17 -22.22
N ARG A 57 -6.81 26.21 -21.95
CA ARG A 57 -6.32 27.46 -21.34
C ARG A 57 -6.76 27.61 -19.87
N LYS A 58 -5.91 27.04 -19.01
CA LYS A 58 -5.34 27.62 -17.79
C LYS A 58 -6.20 28.69 -17.07
N VAL A 59 -6.86 28.27 -15.98
CA VAL A 59 -7.13 29.13 -14.82
C VAL A 59 -6.42 28.51 -13.64
N SER A 60 -5.54 29.30 -13.04
CA SER A 60 -4.54 28.91 -12.05
C SER A 60 -5.19 28.53 -10.71
N SER A 61 -5.02 27.27 -10.32
CA SER A 61 -4.92 26.86 -8.91
C SER A 61 -3.56 26.19 -8.74
N SER A 62 -2.72 26.80 -7.90
CA SER A 62 -1.32 26.46 -7.65
C SER A 62 -1.15 25.20 -6.78
N PHE A 63 -1.91 24.15 -7.08
CA PHE A 63 -1.75 22.81 -6.49
C PHE A 63 -1.78 21.68 -7.53
N ASP A 64 -2.11 21.96 -8.80
CA ASP A 64 -2.07 20.97 -9.89
C ASP A 64 -0.86 21.20 -10.81
N GLN A 65 0.34 20.94 -10.28
CA GLN A 65 1.42 20.41 -11.11
C GLN A 65 1.42 18.88 -10.98
N THR A 66 0.28 18.26 -11.27
CA THR A 66 0.30 16.83 -11.57
C THR A 66 0.85 16.71 -12.98
N SER A 67 2.17 16.55 -13.09
CA SER A 67 2.78 15.97 -14.29
C SER A 67 1.90 14.79 -14.70
N GLN A 68 1.53 14.71 -15.98
CA GLN A 68 0.73 13.60 -16.52
C GLN A 68 1.59 12.33 -16.44
N TYR A 69 1.66 11.75 -15.26
CA TYR A 69 2.44 10.56 -15.01
C TYR A 69 1.67 9.36 -15.57
N ILE A 70 2.41 8.46 -16.20
CA ILE A 70 1.87 7.22 -16.74
C ILE A 70 1.52 6.32 -15.55
N GLN A 71 0.22 6.05 -15.39
CA GLN A 71 -0.30 5.19 -14.34
C GLN A 71 -0.33 3.74 -14.84
N ILE A 72 0.57 2.92 -14.32
CA ILE A 72 0.60 1.47 -14.59
C ILE A 72 -0.16 0.71 -13.51
N ILE A 73 -0.14 1.21 -12.28
CA ILE A 73 -0.81 0.66 -11.11
C ILE A 73 -2.11 1.43 -10.88
N ASP A 74 -3.08 0.80 -10.21
CA ASP A 74 -4.32 1.47 -9.80
C ASP A 74 -4.03 2.84 -9.13
N PRO A 75 -4.69 3.92 -9.57
CA PRO A 75 -4.38 5.28 -9.12
C PRO A 75 -4.55 5.46 -7.61
N LYS A 76 -5.53 4.78 -6.99
CA LYS A 76 -5.76 4.86 -5.55
C LYS A 76 -4.65 4.14 -4.78
N ARG A 77 -4.21 2.97 -5.25
CA ARG A 77 -3.05 2.26 -4.71
C ARG A 77 -1.79 3.13 -4.83
N SER A 78 -1.50 3.61 -6.04
CA SER A 78 -0.34 4.44 -6.33
C SER A 78 -0.25 5.66 -5.42
N GLN A 79 -1.37 6.36 -5.23
CA GLN A 79 -1.42 7.55 -4.39
C GLN A 79 -1.27 7.24 -2.90
N ASN A 80 -1.86 6.15 -2.39
CA ASN A 80 -1.67 5.75 -1.00
C ASN A 80 -0.19 5.47 -0.68
N LEU A 81 0.53 4.84 -1.62
CA LEU A 81 1.96 4.59 -1.45
C LEU A 81 2.80 5.86 -1.59
N ALA A 82 2.45 6.75 -2.51
CA ALA A 82 3.13 8.04 -2.64
C ALA A 82 3.04 8.86 -1.33
N ILE A 83 1.85 8.92 -0.72
CA ILE A 83 1.64 9.59 0.57
C ILE A 83 2.48 8.95 1.67
N LEU A 84 2.55 7.62 1.70
CA LEU A 84 3.36 6.90 2.69
C LEU A 84 4.85 7.20 2.54
N LEU A 85 5.36 7.17 1.31
CA LEU A 85 6.77 7.48 1.01
C LEU A 85 7.11 8.91 1.42
N GLU A 86 6.22 9.86 1.15
CA GLU A 86 6.37 11.26 1.54
C GLU A 86 6.32 11.43 3.08
N ALA A 87 5.41 10.73 3.76
CA ALA A 87 5.29 10.77 5.22
C ALA A 87 6.49 10.16 5.94
N LEU A 88 7.10 9.11 5.37
CA LEU A 88 8.30 8.48 5.91
C LEU A 88 9.59 9.15 5.41
N ASN A 89 9.47 10.12 4.50
CA ASN A 89 10.57 10.81 3.84
C ASN A 89 11.59 9.84 3.20
N VAL A 90 11.09 8.69 2.73
CA VAL A 90 11.91 7.61 2.15
C VAL A 90 11.97 7.77 0.64
N THR A 91 13.19 7.71 0.10
CA THR A 91 13.46 7.84 -1.33
C THR A 91 13.50 6.47 -2.02
N THR A 92 13.36 6.48 -3.35
CA THR A 92 13.48 5.26 -4.16
C THR A 92 14.86 4.63 -4.06
N GLU A 93 15.90 5.44 -3.90
CA GLU A 93 17.28 4.99 -3.76
C GLU A 93 17.48 4.25 -2.44
N GLU A 94 17.01 4.80 -1.31
CA GLU A 94 17.11 4.13 -0.01
C GLU A 94 16.42 2.76 0.01
N VAL A 95 15.27 2.63 -0.67
CA VAL A 95 14.58 1.34 -0.78
C VAL A 95 15.38 0.36 -1.64
N TYR A 96 16.00 0.85 -2.70
CA TYR A 96 16.83 0.05 -3.59
C TYR A 96 18.11 -0.42 -2.88
N ASP A 97 18.81 0.49 -2.21
CA ASP A 97 20.03 0.19 -1.45
C ASP A 97 19.74 -0.80 -0.33
N ALA A 98 18.62 -0.64 0.38
CA ALA A 98 18.20 -1.61 1.39
C ALA A 98 17.97 -3.01 0.81
N LEU A 99 17.38 -3.11 -0.39
CA LEU A 99 17.19 -4.39 -1.08
C LEU A 99 18.52 -4.99 -1.57
N GLU A 100 19.46 -4.16 -2.04
CA GLU A 100 20.77 -4.59 -2.53
C GLU A 100 21.69 -5.06 -1.40
N GLU A 101 21.73 -4.34 -0.29
CA GLU A 101 22.52 -4.69 0.90
C GLU A 101 21.88 -5.80 1.74
N GLY A 102 20.61 -6.12 1.48
CA GLY A 102 19.83 -7.06 2.31
C GLY A 102 19.46 -6.47 3.68
N ASN A 103 19.38 -5.15 3.77
CA ASN A 103 18.98 -4.43 4.97
C ASN A 103 17.46 -4.35 5.10
N GLU A 104 16.95 -4.54 6.31
CA GLU A 104 15.51 -4.53 6.57
C GLU A 104 14.88 -3.14 6.40
N LEU A 105 13.85 -3.05 5.54
CA LEU A 105 13.01 -1.86 5.42
C LEU A 105 12.12 -1.69 6.66
N PRO A 106 11.82 -0.44 7.09
CA PRO A 106 10.90 -0.19 8.20
C PRO A 106 9.56 -0.93 8.03
N PRO A 107 8.99 -1.55 9.08
CA PRO A 107 7.75 -2.32 8.97
C PRO A 107 6.56 -1.47 8.48
N GLU A 108 6.59 -0.17 8.73
CA GLU A 108 5.61 0.82 8.25
C GLU A 108 5.63 0.94 6.72
N LEU A 109 6.78 0.74 6.08
CA LEU A 109 6.96 0.76 4.63
C LEU A 109 6.82 -0.63 4.02
N ARG A 110 7.36 -1.65 4.70
CA ARG A 110 7.38 -3.04 4.25
C ARG A 110 5.97 -3.61 4.04
N ARG A 111 5.06 -3.44 5.02
CA ARG A 111 3.71 -4.01 4.93
C ARG A 111 2.90 -3.41 3.77
N PRO A 112 2.88 -2.09 3.55
CA PRO A 112 2.21 -1.50 2.40
C PRO A 112 2.84 -1.91 1.07
N LEU A 113 4.18 -2.01 0.98
CA LEU A 113 4.86 -2.51 -0.22
C LEU A 113 4.45 -3.95 -0.54
N LEU A 114 4.42 -4.84 0.45
CA LEU A 114 3.94 -6.21 0.28
C LEU A 114 2.47 -6.27 -0.16
N LYS A 115 1.59 -5.46 0.47
CA LYS A 115 0.18 -5.35 0.07
C LYS A 115 0.01 -4.79 -1.35
N MET A 116 0.99 -4.03 -1.81
CA MET A 116 1.00 -3.42 -3.12
C MET A 116 1.89 -4.15 -4.13
N ALA A 117 2.28 -5.40 -3.84
CA ALA A 117 2.96 -6.25 -4.80
C ALA A 117 2.27 -6.17 -6.18
N PRO A 118 2.99 -5.79 -7.25
CA PRO A 118 2.44 -5.74 -8.59
C PRO A 118 1.88 -7.12 -8.96
N THR A 119 0.71 -7.13 -9.58
CA THR A 119 0.21 -8.35 -10.24
C THR A 119 1.10 -8.73 -11.42
N THR A 120 1.03 -9.97 -11.91
CA THR A 120 1.86 -10.44 -13.03
C THR A 120 1.75 -9.56 -14.28
N ASP A 121 0.56 -9.02 -14.56
CA ASP A 121 0.33 -8.09 -15.68
C ASP A 121 0.95 -6.71 -15.43
N GLU A 122 0.78 -6.16 -14.21
CA GLU A 122 1.41 -4.91 -13.78
C GLU A 122 2.94 -5.01 -13.80
N GLU A 123 3.50 -6.12 -13.30
CA GLU A 123 4.93 -6.42 -13.33
C GLU A 123 5.46 -6.45 -14.76
N LEU A 124 4.76 -7.13 -15.67
CA LEU A 124 5.14 -7.17 -17.08
C LEU A 124 5.12 -5.77 -17.70
N LYS A 125 4.07 -4.99 -17.45
CA LYS A 125 3.96 -3.60 -17.92
C LYS A 125 5.08 -2.73 -17.37
N LEU A 126 5.40 -2.82 -16.08
CA LEU A 126 6.51 -2.09 -15.45
C LEU A 126 7.86 -2.50 -16.06
N ARG A 127 8.09 -3.79 -16.29
CA ARG A 127 9.35 -4.32 -16.83
C ARG A 127 9.55 -3.93 -18.30
N VAL A 128 8.50 -4.03 -19.12
CA VAL A 128 8.53 -3.75 -20.56
C VAL A 128 8.32 -2.27 -20.89
N PHE A 129 8.00 -1.43 -19.89
CA PHE A 129 7.90 0.01 -20.07
C PHE A 129 9.21 0.59 -20.62
N ALA A 130 9.17 1.03 -21.88
CA ALA A 130 10.27 1.60 -22.65
C ALA A 130 10.23 3.14 -22.75
N GLY A 131 9.27 3.77 -22.07
CA GLY A 131 9.24 5.23 -21.94
C GLY A 131 10.28 5.74 -20.94
N ASP A 132 10.39 7.06 -20.83
CA ASP A 132 11.27 7.69 -19.84
C ASP A 132 10.71 7.47 -18.42
N ILE A 133 11.57 7.06 -17.50
CA ILE A 133 11.25 6.82 -16.08
C ILE A 133 10.74 8.12 -15.43
N SER A 134 11.17 9.29 -15.92
CA SER A 134 10.65 10.59 -15.47
C SER A 134 9.14 10.76 -15.71
N GLN A 135 8.57 10.04 -16.69
CA GLN A 135 7.14 10.04 -16.99
C GLN A 135 6.33 9.12 -16.07
N LEU A 136 6.98 8.25 -15.29
CA LEU A 136 6.31 7.46 -14.26
C LEU A 136 6.14 8.30 -13.00
N GLY A 137 5.07 8.05 -12.24
CA GLY A 137 4.89 8.64 -10.92
C GLY A 137 5.93 8.09 -9.93
N PRO A 138 6.14 8.75 -8.78
CA PRO A 138 7.15 8.33 -7.79
C PRO A 138 6.95 6.87 -7.36
N THR A 139 5.69 6.46 -7.18
CA THR A 139 5.33 5.08 -6.86
C THR A 139 5.68 4.10 -7.98
N GLU A 140 5.31 4.42 -9.23
CA GLU A 140 5.58 3.56 -10.37
C GLU A 140 7.07 3.42 -10.65
N ARG A 141 7.87 4.48 -10.41
CA ARG A 141 9.33 4.42 -10.50
C ARG A 141 9.91 3.47 -9.47
N LEU A 142 9.47 3.58 -8.22
CA LEU A 142 9.88 2.67 -7.15
C LEU A 142 9.55 1.23 -7.51
N LEU A 143 8.31 0.95 -7.88
CA LEU A 143 7.87 -0.40 -8.22
C LEU A 143 8.60 -0.95 -9.44
N LYS A 144 8.88 -0.13 -10.46
CA LYS A 144 9.70 -0.52 -11.61
C LYS A 144 11.12 -0.91 -11.18
N SER A 145 11.73 -0.15 -10.27
CA SER A 145 13.06 -0.46 -9.72
C SER A 145 13.04 -1.78 -8.94
N MET A 146 12.05 -1.97 -8.08
CA MET A 146 11.89 -3.22 -7.31
C MET A 146 11.65 -4.45 -8.20
N VAL A 147 10.88 -4.30 -9.28
CA VAL A 147 10.61 -5.37 -10.25
C VAL A 147 11.84 -5.73 -11.10
N ALA A 148 12.79 -4.80 -11.22
CA ALA A 148 14.08 -5.07 -11.86
C ALA A 148 14.95 -5.99 -10.98
N PHE A 149 14.79 -5.91 -9.66
CA PHE A 149 15.49 -6.78 -8.71
C PHE A 149 14.83 -8.17 -8.63
N PRO A 150 15.55 -9.26 -8.94
CA PRO A 150 15.00 -10.60 -8.87
C PRO A 150 14.50 -10.93 -7.46
N PHE A 151 13.26 -11.40 -7.34
CA PHE A 151 12.67 -11.86 -6.08
C PHE A 151 12.52 -10.79 -4.98
N ALA A 152 12.53 -9.48 -5.30
CA ALA A 152 12.44 -8.39 -4.32
C ALA A 152 11.28 -8.59 -3.30
N PHE A 153 10.08 -8.91 -3.79
CA PHE A 153 8.91 -9.13 -2.93
C PHE A 153 9.03 -10.40 -2.08
N LYS A 154 9.62 -11.48 -2.61
CA LYS A 154 9.84 -12.70 -1.83
C LYS A 154 10.88 -12.50 -0.74
N TRP A 155 11.92 -11.74 -1.03
CA TRP A 155 12.91 -11.34 -0.03
C TRP A 155 12.25 -10.50 1.07
N MET A 156 11.40 -9.55 0.69
CA MET A 156 10.66 -8.71 1.63
C MET A 156 9.65 -9.50 2.49
N GLU A 157 9.02 -10.54 1.92
CA GLU A 157 8.19 -11.50 2.67
C GLU A 157 9.02 -12.33 3.65
N ALA A 158 10.21 -12.80 3.23
CA ALA A 158 11.12 -13.55 4.09
C ALA A 158 11.64 -12.68 5.25
N ALA A 159 12.06 -11.45 4.99
CA ALA A 159 12.45 -10.48 6.02
C ALA A 159 11.28 -10.16 6.97
N ASN A 160 10.05 -10.13 6.47
CA ASN A 160 8.86 -10.01 7.33
C ASN A 160 8.62 -11.26 8.18
N SER A 161 9.01 -12.45 7.70
CA SER A 161 8.93 -13.71 8.45
C SER A 161 10.01 -13.82 9.52
N ASP A 162 11.24 -13.38 9.27
CA ASP A 162 12.30 -13.36 10.29
C ASP A 162 11.94 -12.40 11.43
N TYR A 163 11.46 -11.19 11.09
CA TYR A 163 10.88 -10.28 12.08
C TYR A 163 9.72 -10.93 12.85
N LEU A 164 8.82 -11.65 12.17
CA LEU A 164 7.73 -12.36 12.85
C LEU A 164 8.25 -13.45 13.76
N LEU A 165 9.28 -14.20 13.36
CA LEU A 165 9.89 -15.23 14.20
C LEU A 165 10.52 -14.60 15.45
N ASP A 166 11.27 -13.52 15.30
CA ASP A 166 11.88 -12.78 16.42
C ASP A 166 10.85 -12.07 17.31
N THR A 167 9.69 -11.69 16.75
CA THR A 167 8.62 -10.99 17.49
C THR A 167 7.64 -11.94 18.16
N PHE A 168 7.34 -13.09 17.56
CA PHE A 168 6.38 -14.07 18.08
C PHE A 168 7.01 -15.19 18.90
N LEU A 169 8.26 -15.55 18.63
CA LEU A 169 9.02 -16.45 19.48
C LEU A 169 10.01 -15.60 20.24
N SER A 170 9.85 -15.57 21.56
CA SER A 170 10.88 -14.99 22.42
C SER A 170 12.20 -15.71 22.12
N SER A 171 13.33 -14.99 22.08
CA SER A 171 14.66 -15.63 21.90
C SER A 171 14.87 -16.83 22.84
N GLU A 172 14.26 -16.78 24.02
CA GLU A 172 14.21 -17.86 25.01
C GLU A 172 13.42 -19.10 24.54
N GLU A 173 12.28 -18.94 23.87
CA GLU A 173 11.47 -20.03 23.32
C GLU A 173 12.16 -20.68 22.11
N VAL A 174 12.77 -19.87 21.24
CA VAL A 174 13.60 -20.39 20.13
C VAL A 174 14.79 -21.18 20.66
N SER A 175 15.45 -20.67 21.72
CA SER A 175 16.57 -21.34 22.36
C SER A 175 16.15 -22.66 23.02
N SER A 176 15.02 -22.69 23.72
CA SER A 176 14.45 -23.88 24.34
C SER A 176 14.09 -24.97 23.32
N ILE A 177 13.51 -24.60 22.18
CA ILE A 177 13.21 -25.54 21.08
C ILE A 177 14.50 -26.10 20.48
N LYS A 178 15.52 -25.26 20.26
CA LYS A 178 16.84 -25.71 19.76
C LYS A 178 17.50 -26.69 20.73
N GLU A 179 17.44 -26.42 22.02
CA GLU A 179 18.04 -27.27 23.06
C GLU A 179 17.32 -28.63 23.16
N SER A 180 15.99 -28.62 23.03
CA SER A 180 15.18 -29.83 22.96
C SER A 180 15.51 -30.70 21.73
N PHE A 181 15.68 -30.06 20.57
CA PHE A 181 16.10 -30.76 19.34
C PHE A 181 17.52 -31.33 19.44
N ALA A 182 18.46 -30.57 20.00
CA ALA A 182 19.82 -31.04 20.23
C ALA A 182 19.83 -32.26 21.15
N THR A 183 19.03 -32.23 22.23
CA THR A 183 18.87 -33.36 23.15
C THR A 183 18.29 -34.58 22.44
N LEU A 184 17.25 -34.40 21.62
CA LEU A 184 16.64 -35.48 20.85
C LEU A 184 17.60 -36.07 19.80
N GLU A 185 18.42 -35.24 19.15
CA GLU A 185 19.41 -35.68 18.17
C GLU A 185 20.51 -36.52 18.82
N VAL A 186 21.00 -36.10 20.00
CA VAL A 186 21.97 -36.87 20.79
C VAL A 186 21.38 -38.21 21.21
N ALA A 187 20.16 -38.21 21.78
CA ALA A 187 19.48 -39.45 22.18
C ALA A 187 19.24 -40.38 20.98
N SER A 188 18.87 -39.84 19.82
CA SER A 188 18.67 -40.62 18.59
C SER A 188 19.98 -41.18 18.04
N LYS A 189 21.08 -40.42 18.11
CA LYS A 189 22.44 -40.91 17.78
C LYS A 189 22.86 -42.04 18.70
N GLU A 190 22.60 -41.91 20.00
CA GLU A 190 22.95 -42.91 21.00
C GLU A 190 22.15 -44.21 20.82
N LEU A 191 20.83 -44.11 20.59
CA LEU A 191 19.97 -45.25 20.24
C LEU A 191 20.42 -45.97 18.96
N ARG A 192 20.78 -45.22 17.92
CA ARG A 192 21.30 -45.79 16.68
C ARG A 192 22.63 -46.51 16.89
N ASN A 193 23.48 -46.00 17.76
CA ASN A 193 24.78 -46.59 18.07
C ASN A 193 24.70 -47.73 19.09
N SER A 194 23.63 -47.81 19.90
CA SER A 194 23.43 -48.87 20.89
C SER A 194 22.79 -50.14 20.31
N THR A 195 22.26 -50.08 19.09
CA THR A 195 21.66 -51.24 18.39
C THR A 195 22.70 -52.11 17.66
N LEU A 196 23.94 -52.17 18.16
CA LEU A 196 24.96 -53.14 17.74
C LEU A 196 25.64 -53.73 18.99
N PRO A 197 25.12 -54.86 19.48
CA PRO A 197 25.97 -56.01 19.65
C PRO A 197 25.40 -57.17 18.82
N GLU A 198 26.08 -57.49 17.73
CA GLU A 198 25.94 -58.80 17.09
C GLU A 198 26.27 -59.88 18.13
N THR A 199 25.27 -60.64 18.56
CA THR A 199 25.49 -61.90 19.26
C THR A 199 26.08 -62.89 18.25
N SER A 200 27.37 -63.23 18.42
CA SER A 200 28.02 -64.39 17.80
C SER A 200 27.37 -65.71 18.21
#